data_AF-A0A2M7YR46-F1
#
_entry.id   AF-A0A2M7YR46-F1
#
_cell.length_a   1.000
_cell.length_b   1.000
_cell.length_c   1.000
_cell.angle_alpha   90.00
_cell.angle_beta   90.00
_cell.angle_gamma   90.00
#
_symmetry.space_group_name_H-M   'P 1'
#
loop_
_entity.id
_entity.type
_entity.pdbx_description
1 polymer ?
#
loop_
_entity_poly.entity_id
_entity_poly.type
_entity_poly.pdbx_seq_one_letter_code
_entity_poly.pdbx_strand_id
1 'polypeptide(L)'
;MSCSGAAATGATVSLIDPEADMKSTITMKDFLGDGQGRRFADVANDPHVQWDKWVAWLNNRPRQECLEMAEVHFDMPALAGILRELEAEPFVRDYFDRRTPQATLRTKQALGVLVKLHMERRGWSTTGTKGPLGRRDPLYSGRGDHNGPRSFSRYWQSAERYKR
;
A
#
# COMPACT_ATOMS: atom_id res chain seq x y z
N MET A 1 10.21 -3.17 10.72
CA MET A 1 9.94 -4.49 10.16
C MET A 1 9.92 -4.34 8.65
N SER A 2 11.00 -4.74 7.99
CA SER A 2 11.01 -4.93 6.53
C SER A 2 10.81 -6.42 6.31
N CYS A 3 9.81 -6.81 5.53
CA CYS A 3 9.70 -8.17 4.98
C CYS A 3 10.70 -8.38 3.83
N SER A 4 11.88 -7.77 3.93
CA SER A 4 12.95 -7.89 2.94
C SER A 4 13.93 -8.93 3.46
N GLY A 5 13.66 -10.18 3.09
CA GLY A 5 14.62 -11.26 3.23
C GLY A 5 15.81 -10.99 2.31
N ALA A 6 17.01 -10.99 2.92
CA ALA A 6 18.28 -10.90 2.23
C ALA A 6 18.43 -12.00 1.16
N ALA A 7 19.19 -11.66 0.12
CA ALA A 7 19.58 -12.54 -0.97
C ALA A 7 20.06 -13.92 -0.49
N ALA A 8 19.36 -14.97 -0.92
CA ALA A 8 19.85 -16.34 -0.88
C ALA A 8 20.08 -16.80 -2.32
N THR A 9 21.35 -16.83 -2.70
CA THR A 9 21.84 -17.55 -3.87
C THR A 9 21.57 -19.04 -3.65
N GLY A 10 20.64 -19.61 -4.40
CA GLY A 10 20.28 -21.02 -4.33
C GLY A 10 18.95 -21.27 -5.01
N ALA A 11 19.00 -21.75 -6.25
CA ALA A 11 17.84 -22.06 -7.06
C ALA A 11 16.99 -23.16 -6.40
N THR A 12 15.88 -22.76 -5.79
CA THR A 12 14.70 -23.61 -5.61
C THR A 12 13.57 -22.89 -6.32
N VAL A 13 13.25 -23.33 -7.54
CA VAL A 13 12.03 -22.93 -8.24
C VAL A 13 10.87 -23.47 -7.40
N SER A 14 10.38 -22.64 -6.48
CA SER A 14 9.10 -22.87 -5.85
C SER A 14 8.08 -22.97 -6.98
N LEU A 15 7.32 -24.06 -7.01
CA LEU A 15 6.20 -24.23 -7.94
C LEU A 15 5.16 -23.15 -7.59
N ILE A 16 5.32 -21.97 -8.18
CA ILE A 16 4.35 -20.89 -8.12
C ILE A 16 3.20 -21.38 -8.98
N ASP A 17 2.04 -21.68 -8.39
CA ASP A 17 0.81 -21.93 -9.14
C ASP A 17 0.51 -20.70 -10.01
N PRO A 18 0.71 -20.77 -11.35
CA PRO A 18 0.58 -19.60 -12.21
C PRO A 18 -0.87 -19.10 -12.27
N GLU A 19 -1.84 -19.98 -12.04
CA GLU A 19 -3.26 -19.62 -11.96
C GLU A 19 -3.60 -18.78 -10.72
N ALA A 20 -2.94 -19.02 -9.59
CA ALA A 20 -3.14 -18.22 -8.38
C ALA A 20 -2.53 -16.83 -8.53
N ASP A 21 -1.38 -16.74 -9.21
CA ASP A 21 -0.70 -15.47 -9.49
C ASP A 21 -1.52 -14.58 -10.44
N MET A 22 -2.10 -15.16 -11.50
CA MET A 22 -2.96 -14.44 -12.44
C MET A 22 -4.25 -13.91 -11.79
N LYS A 23 -4.86 -14.62 -10.84
CA LYS A 23 -6.12 -14.17 -10.19
C LYS A 23 -5.94 -12.95 -9.27
N SER A 24 -4.71 -12.65 -8.85
CA SER A 24 -4.41 -11.54 -7.92
C SER A 24 -3.98 -10.22 -8.60
N THR A 25 -3.78 -10.25 -9.93
CA THR A 25 -3.19 -9.14 -10.70
C THR A 25 -4.23 -8.09 -11.08
N ILE A 26 -4.17 -6.91 -10.47
CA ILE A 26 -5.04 -5.77 -10.80
C ILE A 26 -4.54 -5.06 -12.05
N THR A 27 -5.44 -4.83 -13.01
CA THR A 27 -5.15 -3.97 -14.17
C THR A 27 -5.69 -2.55 -13.96
N MET A 28 -5.22 -1.60 -14.76
CA MET A 28 -5.83 -0.26 -14.82
C MET A 28 -7.33 -0.32 -15.12
N LYS A 29 -7.74 -1.23 -16.01
CA LYS A 29 -9.16 -1.46 -16.35
C LYS A 29 -9.96 -1.92 -15.14
N ASP A 30 -9.39 -2.79 -14.31
CA ASP A 30 -10.06 -3.26 -13.09
C ASP A 30 -10.22 -2.12 -12.08
N PHE A 31 -9.16 -1.33 -11.89
CA PHE A 31 -9.20 -0.16 -11.00
C PHE A 31 -10.27 0.86 -11.43
N LEU A 32 -10.33 1.21 -12.72
CA LEU A 32 -11.33 2.15 -13.24
C LEU A 32 -12.73 1.52 -13.39
N GLY A 33 -12.80 0.20 -13.46
CA GLY A 33 -14.03 -0.57 -13.47
C GLY A 33 -14.75 -0.57 -12.12
N ASP A 34 -13.98 -0.59 -11.03
CA ASP A 34 -14.49 -0.53 -9.65
C ASP A 34 -15.27 0.76 -9.36
N GLY A 35 -16.34 0.66 -8.56
CA GLY A 35 -17.21 1.78 -8.23
C GLY A 35 -16.50 2.88 -7.43
N GLN A 36 -15.54 2.54 -6.57
CA GLN A 36 -14.73 3.52 -5.84
C GLN A 36 -13.53 3.96 -6.67
N GLY A 37 -12.85 3.04 -7.35
CA GLY A 37 -11.67 3.32 -8.17
C GLY A 37 -11.98 4.27 -9.32
N ARG A 38 -13.15 4.16 -9.96
CA ARG A 38 -13.63 5.12 -10.99
C ARG A 38 -13.64 6.56 -10.50
N ARG A 39 -13.88 6.79 -9.20
CA ARG A 39 -13.90 8.15 -8.62
C ARG A 39 -12.52 8.79 -8.58
N PHE A 40 -11.45 8.02 -8.82
CA PHE A 40 -10.06 8.47 -8.87
C PHE A 40 -9.48 8.41 -10.29
N ALA A 41 -10.33 8.45 -11.32
CA ALA A 41 -9.89 8.46 -12.70
C ALA A 41 -8.95 9.64 -13.03
N ASP A 42 -9.14 10.79 -12.39
CA ASP A 42 -8.24 11.94 -12.52
C ASP A 42 -6.84 11.65 -11.97
N VAL A 43 -6.72 10.92 -10.85
CA VAL A 43 -5.42 10.46 -10.32
C VAL A 43 -4.81 9.42 -11.26
N ALA A 44 -5.61 8.48 -11.74
CA ALA A 44 -5.15 7.40 -12.60
C ALA A 44 -4.65 7.91 -13.96
N ASN A 45 -5.24 9.00 -14.45
CA ASN A 45 -4.88 9.63 -15.73
C ASN A 45 -3.88 10.78 -15.57
N ASP A 46 -3.49 11.17 -14.35
CA ASP A 46 -2.49 12.21 -14.14
C ASP A 46 -1.08 11.68 -14.49
N PRO A 47 -0.43 12.22 -15.54
CA PRO A 47 0.89 11.74 -15.97
C PRO A 47 1.97 11.95 -14.91
N HIS A 48 1.77 12.87 -13.97
CA HIS A 48 2.72 13.09 -12.90
C HIS A 48 2.64 12.05 -11.77
N VAL A 49 1.49 11.40 -11.60
CA VAL A 49 1.31 10.33 -10.60
C VAL A 49 2.00 9.05 -11.06
N GLN A 50 2.05 8.81 -12.38
CA GLN A 50 2.56 7.57 -12.98
C GLN A 50 1.82 6.35 -12.41
N TRP A 51 0.48 6.40 -12.43
CA TRP A 51 -0.39 5.43 -11.75
C TRP A 51 -0.16 3.98 -12.18
N ASP A 52 0.23 3.78 -13.44
CA ASP A 52 0.68 2.49 -13.99
C ASP A 52 1.82 1.86 -13.15
N LYS A 53 2.77 2.66 -12.66
CA LYS A 53 3.85 2.17 -11.79
C LYS A 53 3.33 1.72 -10.43
N TRP A 54 2.34 2.40 -9.86
CA TRP A 54 1.74 1.99 -8.58
C TRP A 54 1.04 0.65 -8.71
N VAL A 55 0.26 0.47 -9.79
CA VAL A 55 -0.44 -0.78 -10.09
C VAL A 55 0.57 -1.91 -10.33
N ALA A 56 1.57 -1.69 -11.19
CA ALA A 56 2.61 -2.68 -11.47
C ALA A 56 3.41 -3.05 -10.22
N TRP A 57 3.70 -2.07 -9.36
CA TRP A 57 4.42 -2.29 -8.11
C TRP A 57 3.63 -3.18 -7.14
N LEU A 58 2.32 -2.97 -6.99
CA LEU A 58 1.50 -3.77 -6.06
C LEU A 58 1.05 -5.13 -6.63
N ASN A 59 1.17 -5.34 -7.94
CA ASN A 59 0.99 -6.64 -8.59
C ASN A 59 2.08 -7.68 -8.24
N ASN A 60 3.06 -7.33 -7.41
CA ASN A 60 4.06 -8.27 -6.91
C ASN A 60 3.51 -9.11 -5.73
N ARG A 61 3.49 -10.44 -5.89
CA ARG A 61 2.94 -11.36 -4.90
C ARG A 61 3.53 -11.23 -3.50
N PRO A 62 4.87 -11.19 -3.30
CA PRO A 62 5.45 -10.94 -1.98
C PRO A 62 4.87 -9.73 -1.25
N ARG A 63 4.59 -8.63 -1.97
CA ARG A 63 3.98 -7.42 -1.37
C ARG A 63 2.54 -7.64 -0.97
N GLN A 64 1.77 -8.38 -1.78
CA GLN A 64 0.40 -8.74 -1.42
C GLN A 64 0.35 -9.65 -0.19
N GLU A 65 1.27 -10.61 -0.09
CA GLU A 65 1.42 -11.44 1.12
C GLU A 65 1.77 -10.58 2.34
N CYS A 66 2.57 -9.52 2.19
CA CYS A 66 2.84 -8.57 3.26
C CYS A 66 1.59 -7.81 3.72
N LEU A 67 0.66 -7.48 2.82
CA LEU A 67 -0.63 -6.88 3.20
C LEU A 67 -1.42 -7.80 4.13
N GLU A 68 -1.48 -9.09 3.80
CA GLU A 68 -2.19 -10.09 4.61
C GLU A 68 -1.48 -10.33 5.94
N MET A 69 -0.15 -10.46 5.93
CA MET A 69 0.64 -10.65 7.15
C MET A 69 0.46 -9.51 8.15
N ALA A 70 0.29 -8.26 7.68
CA ALA A 70 0.02 -7.12 8.54
C ALA A 70 -1.25 -7.33 9.38
N GLU A 71 -2.33 -7.82 8.76
CA GLU A 71 -3.59 -8.08 9.46
C GLU A 71 -3.54 -9.35 10.32
N VAL A 72 -2.99 -10.45 9.79
CA VAL A 72 -3.00 -11.76 10.48
C VAL A 72 -2.01 -11.80 11.65
N HIS A 73 -0.79 -11.33 11.44
CA HIS A 73 0.32 -11.59 12.35
C HIS A 73 0.71 -10.38 13.20
N PHE A 74 0.43 -9.16 12.72
CA PHE A 74 0.89 -7.96 13.38
C PHE A 74 -0.22 -7.08 13.95
N ASP A 75 -1.49 -7.44 13.74
CA ASP A 75 -2.66 -6.63 14.14
C ASP A 75 -2.55 -5.17 13.66
N MET A 76 -2.01 -5.01 12.45
CA MET A 76 -1.83 -3.71 11.79
C MET A 76 -2.70 -3.62 10.54
N PRO A 77 -3.14 -2.41 10.14
CA PRO A 77 -3.80 -2.23 8.86
C PRO A 77 -2.98 -2.79 7.70
N ALA A 78 -3.64 -3.41 6.73
CA ALA A 78 -2.98 -4.04 5.57
C ALA A 78 -1.89 -3.19 4.92
N LEU A 79 -2.15 -1.90 4.68
CA LEU A 79 -1.19 -0.98 4.06
C LEU A 79 0.14 -0.87 4.85
N ALA A 80 0.13 -1.11 6.17
CA ALA A 80 1.33 -1.10 6.99
C ALA A 80 2.37 -2.14 6.52
N GLY A 81 1.94 -3.28 5.98
CA GLY A 81 2.83 -4.35 5.55
C GLY A 81 3.80 -3.94 4.44
N ILE A 82 3.42 -2.96 3.63
CA ILE A 82 4.16 -2.54 2.43
C ILE A 82 4.71 -1.11 2.52
N LEU A 83 4.35 -0.37 3.56
CA LEU A 83 4.49 1.09 3.59
C LEU A 83 5.94 1.56 3.54
N ARG A 84 6.83 0.88 4.27
CA ARG A 84 8.25 1.21 4.29
C ARG A 84 8.94 0.92 2.97
N GLU A 85 8.56 -0.16 2.29
CA GLU A 85 9.10 -0.49 0.97
C GLU A 85 8.57 0.51 -0.07
N LEU A 86 7.28 0.82 -0.01
CA LEU A 86 6.64 1.80 -0.88
C LEU A 86 7.28 3.19 -0.76
N GLU A 87 7.55 3.65 0.47
CA GLU A 87 8.19 4.95 0.70
C GLU A 87 9.67 5.00 0.29
N ALA A 88 10.31 3.84 0.12
CA ALA A 88 11.67 3.75 -0.40
C ALA A 88 11.74 3.87 -1.93
N GLU A 89 10.62 3.66 -2.63
CA GLU A 89 10.57 3.73 -4.09
C GLU A 89 10.79 5.16 -4.60
N PRO A 90 11.71 5.38 -5.57
CA PRO A 90 12.00 6.71 -6.09
C PRO A 90 10.77 7.43 -6.65
N PHE A 91 9.88 6.74 -7.37
CA PHE A 91 8.70 7.36 -7.97
C PHE A 91 7.68 7.82 -6.91
N VAL A 92 7.61 7.13 -5.78
CA VAL A 92 6.78 7.49 -4.62
C VAL A 92 7.39 8.69 -3.93
N ARG A 93 8.67 8.60 -3.55
CA ARG A 93 9.37 9.69 -2.86
C ARG A 93 9.37 10.97 -3.69
N ASP A 94 9.71 10.91 -4.97
CA ASP A 94 9.74 12.07 -5.86
C ASP A 94 8.35 12.69 -6.04
N TYR A 95 7.29 11.89 -6.08
CA TYR A 95 5.93 12.39 -6.18
C TYR A 95 5.50 13.13 -4.91
N PHE A 96 5.73 12.53 -3.74
CA PHE A 96 5.27 13.05 -2.45
C PHE A 96 6.15 14.18 -1.90
N ASP A 97 7.46 14.16 -2.12
CA ASP A 97 8.37 15.21 -1.61
C ASP A 97 8.22 16.54 -2.37
N ARG A 98 7.71 16.50 -3.61
CA ARG A 98 7.51 17.70 -4.45
C ARG A 98 6.13 18.32 -4.33
N ARG A 99 5.23 17.74 -3.54
CA ARG A 99 3.81 18.14 -3.47
C ARG A 99 3.37 18.38 -2.03
N THR A 100 2.41 19.27 -1.87
CA THR A 100 1.83 19.54 -0.55
C THR A 100 1.02 18.33 -0.06
N PRO A 101 0.87 18.15 1.26
CA PRO A 101 0.03 17.10 1.82
C PRO A 101 -1.40 17.10 1.28
N GLN A 102 -1.98 18.27 1.01
CA GLN A 102 -3.31 18.42 0.43
C GLN A 102 -3.36 17.93 -1.02
N ALA A 103 -2.37 18.28 -1.84
CA ALA A 103 -2.29 17.86 -3.24
C ALA A 103 -2.14 16.34 -3.38
N THR A 104 -1.52 15.67 -2.41
CA THR A 104 -1.28 14.22 -2.44
C THR A 104 -2.39 13.39 -1.78
N LEU A 105 -3.32 14.02 -1.08
CA LEU A 105 -4.39 13.34 -0.34
C LEU A 105 -5.19 12.39 -1.25
N ARG A 106 -5.50 12.86 -2.45
CA ARG A 106 -6.31 12.11 -3.40
C ARG A 106 -5.56 10.88 -3.93
N THR A 107 -4.26 10.98 -4.16
CA THR A 107 -3.40 9.83 -4.49
C THR A 107 -3.32 8.81 -3.36
N LYS A 108 -3.21 9.27 -2.10
CA LYS A 108 -3.25 8.37 -0.93
C LYS A 108 -4.57 7.60 -0.84
N GLN A 109 -5.69 8.26 -1.14
CA GLN A 109 -7.01 7.63 -1.18
C GLN A 109 -7.11 6.62 -2.32
N ALA A 110 -6.65 6.98 -3.52
CA ALA A 110 -6.60 6.06 -4.66
C ALA A 110 -5.76 4.81 -4.34
N LEU A 111 -4.63 4.97 -3.64
CA LEU A 111 -3.81 3.85 -3.19
C LEU A 111 -4.56 2.95 -2.21
N GLY A 112 -5.33 3.55 -1.29
CA GLY A 112 -6.20 2.80 -0.39
C GLY A 112 -7.22 1.93 -1.15
N VAL A 113 -7.80 2.45 -2.23
CA VAL A 113 -8.69 1.66 -3.11
C VAL A 113 -7.91 0.56 -3.83
N LEU A 114 -6.71 0.85 -4.32
CA LEU A 114 -5.89 -0.17 -4.97
C LEU A 114 -5.57 -1.33 -4.02
N VAL A 115 -5.17 -1.03 -2.77
CA VAL A 115 -4.95 -2.04 -1.72
C VAL A 115 -6.23 -2.83 -1.45
N LYS A 116 -7.38 -2.15 -1.33
CA LYS A 116 -8.68 -2.81 -1.16
C LYS A 116 -8.94 -3.84 -2.26
N LEU A 117 -8.74 -3.49 -3.53
CA LEU A 117 -9.00 -4.41 -4.63
C LEU A 117 -8.10 -5.65 -4.57
N HIS A 118 -6.84 -5.50 -4.19
CA HIS A 118 -5.95 -6.65 -3.97
C HIS A 118 -6.39 -7.52 -2.80
N MET A 119 -6.75 -6.91 -1.67
CA MET A 119 -7.25 -7.64 -0.50
C MET A 119 -8.54 -8.40 -0.84
N GLU A 120 -9.51 -7.76 -1.50
CA GLU A 120 -10.78 -8.38 -1.89
C GLU A 120 -10.61 -9.56 -2.85
N ARG A 121 -9.72 -9.46 -3.84
CA ARG A 121 -9.40 -10.58 -4.74
C ARG A 121 -8.79 -11.78 -4.03
N ARG A 122 -8.20 -11.56 -2.86
CA ARG A 122 -7.62 -12.61 -2.02
C ARG A 122 -8.59 -13.10 -0.94
N GLY A 123 -9.86 -12.68 -1.02
CA GLY A 123 -10.95 -13.14 -0.17
C GLY A 123 -11.09 -12.35 1.14
N TRP A 124 -10.50 -11.17 1.24
CA TRP A 124 -10.67 -10.29 2.39
C TRP A 124 -11.83 -9.32 2.19
N SER A 125 -12.37 -8.80 3.29
CA SER A 125 -13.41 -7.77 3.29
C SER A 125 -13.01 -6.60 4.17
N THR A 126 -13.31 -5.37 3.75
CA THR A 126 -13.11 -4.17 4.56
C THR A 126 -13.96 -4.23 5.82
N THR A 127 -13.44 -3.77 6.95
CA THR A 127 -14.23 -3.65 8.18
C THR A 127 -15.05 -2.35 8.25
N GLY A 128 -14.77 -1.38 7.37
CA GLY A 128 -15.30 -0.02 7.43
C GLY A 128 -14.61 0.84 8.49
N THR A 129 -13.54 0.33 9.11
CA THR A 129 -12.82 1.00 10.18
C THR A 129 -11.35 1.20 9.80
N LYS A 130 -10.81 2.36 10.17
CA LYS A 130 -9.39 2.68 9.96
C LYS A 130 -8.59 2.39 11.23
N GLY A 131 -7.46 1.72 11.08
CA GLY A 131 -6.47 1.56 12.14
C GLY A 131 -5.28 2.52 11.95
N PRO A 132 -4.57 2.86 13.03
CA PRO A 132 -3.37 3.69 12.95
C PRO A 132 -2.23 2.93 12.25
N LEU A 133 -1.46 3.63 11.43
CA LEU A 133 -0.28 3.09 10.74
C LEU A 133 1.01 3.30 11.57
N GLY A 134 0.89 3.40 12.89
CA GLY A 134 2.00 3.58 13.84
C GLY A 134 1.49 3.98 15.23
N ARG A 135 2.23 3.63 16.29
CA ARG A 135 1.95 4.17 17.64
C ARG A 135 2.45 5.61 17.72
N ARG A 136 1.62 6.54 18.21
CA ARG A 136 2.10 7.82 18.74
C ARG A 136 2.97 7.49 19.94
N ASP A 137 4.25 7.84 19.88
CA ASP A 137 5.11 7.80 21.06
C ASP A 137 4.72 9.02 21.93
N PRO A 138 4.16 8.84 23.15
CA PRO A 138 3.68 9.97 23.96
C PRO A 138 4.81 10.91 24.42
N LEU A 139 6.07 10.51 24.24
CA LEU A 139 7.25 11.30 24.58
C LEU A 139 7.64 12.36 23.54
N TYR A 140 6.98 12.43 22.39
CA TYR A 140 7.29 13.41 21.33
C TYR A 140 6.16 14.44 21.16
N SER A 141 6.15 15.46 22.01
CA SER A 141 5.22 16.60 21.99
C SER A 141 5.87 17.87 21.44
N GLY A 142 6.67 17.76 20.38
CA GLY A 142 7.45 18.88 19.83
C GLY A 142 7.19 19.14 18.35
N ARG A 143 6.59 20.31 18.06
CA ARG A 143 6.59 21.09 16.80
C ARG A 143 6.44 20.33 15.48
N GLY A 144 5.28 20.50 14.83
CA GLY A 144 5.13 20.76 13.38
C GLY A 144 5.53 19.67 12.36
N ASP A 145 6.32 18.69 12.75
CA ASP A 145 6.82 17.67 11.86
C ASP A 145 5.80 16.54 11.80
N HIS A 146 5.15 16.42 10.64
CA HIS A 146 3.97 15.58 10.44
C HIS A 146 4.23 14.07 10.57
N ASN A 147 5.45 13.65 10.90
CA ASN A 147 5.82 12.28 11.26
C ASN A 147 7.22 12.33 11.89
N GLY A 148 7.32 12.13 13.21
CA GLY A 148 8.62 12.10 13.90
C GLY A 148 9.51 10.93 13.45
N PRO A 149 10.80 10.90 13.85
CA PRO A 149 11.79 9.91 13.41
C PRO A 149 11.48 8.44 13.78
N ARG A 150 10.37 8.18 14.49
CA ARG A 150 9.85 6.85 14.84
C ARG A 150 8.43 6.59 14.30
N SER A 151 7.89 7.47 13.47
CA SER A 151 6.64 7.21 12.76
C SER A 151 6.88 6.09 11.74
N PHE A 152 5.97 5.11 11.72
CA PHE A 152 6.06 3.94 10.84
C PHE A 152 5.74 4.29 9.37
N SER A 153 5.32 5.54 9.11
CA SER A 153 5.13 6.11 7.77
C SER A 153 5.53 7.58 7.74
N ARG A 154 6.08 8.02 6.60
CA ARG A 154 6.34 9.43 6.28
C ARG A 154 5.12 10.17 5.75
N TYR A 155 4.19 9.50 5.06
CA TYR A 155 3.06 10.17 4.41
C TYR A 155 1.67 9.73 4.87
N TRP A 156 1.52 8.62 5.57
CA TRP A 156 0.22 8.11 6.00
C TRP A 156 0.08 8.09 7.52
N GLN A 157 -1.15 8.22 8.02
CA GLN A 157 -1.47 8.20 9.45
C GLN A 157 -2.34 6.99 9.84
N SER A 158 -3.24 6.59 8.95
CA SER A 158 -4.16 5.47 9.14
C SER A 158 -4.52 4.82 7.81
N ALA A 159 -4.97 3.56 7.88
CA ALA A 159 -5.48 2.81 6.73
C ALA A 159 -6.63 1.89 7.14
N GLU A 160 -7.36 1.40 6.15
CA GLU A 160 -8.48 0.46 6.30
C GLU A 160 -8.02 -0.84 6.96
N ARG A 161 -8.86 -1.40 7.82
CA ARG A 161 -8.70 -2.74 8.40
C ARG A 161 -9.48 -3.77 7.59
N TYR A 162 -8.99 -5.00 7.58
CA TYR A 162 -9.60 -6.11 6.85
C TYR A 162 -9.87 -7.30 7.75
N LYS A 163 -10.88 -8.08 7.37
CA LYS A 163 -11.20 -9.38 7.95
C LYS A 163 -11.39 -10.41 6.85
N ARG A 164 -11.14 -11.67 7.18
CA ARG A 164 -11.34 -12.80 6.29
C ARG A 164 -12.55 -13.62 6.73
#